data_AF-A0A2E9XN15-F1
#
_entry.id   AF-A0A2E9XN15-F1
#
_cell.length_a   1.000
_cell.length_b   1.000
_cell.length_c   1.000
_cell.angle_alpha   90.00
_cell.angle_beta   90.00
_cell.angle_gamma   90.00
#
_symmetry.space_group_name_H-M   'P 1'
#
loop_
_entity.id
_entity.type
_entity.pdbx_description
1 polymer ?
#
loop_
_entity_poly.entity_id
_entity_poly.type
_entity_poly.pdbx_seq_one_letter_code
_entity_poly.pdbx_strand_id
1 'polypeptide(L)'
;MNELLEAENEESALELLHELQCTDGLPVVIPTRERVTRMVLASGLDPELVLGQLGPAGGIASVEKVAVAAVMAGCLPDYMPVVIAAVKAASKPEFDLAELQAT
;
A
#
# COMPACT_ATOMS: atom_id res chain seq x y z
N MET A 1 -7.84 1.18 -12.43
CA MET A 1 -6.91 0.32 -13.19
C MET A 1 -5.52 0.81 -12.81
N ASN A 2 -4.76 0.03 -12.04
CA ASN A 2 -3.38 0.40 -11.74
C ASN A 2 -2.54 0.16 -12.98
N GLU A 3 -1.83 1.18 -13.45
CA GLU A 3 -0.87 1.05 -14.54
C GLU A 3 0.37 0.31 -14.02
N LEU A 4 0.88 -0.63 -14.81
CA LEU A 4 2.18 -1.24 -14.53
C LEU A 4 3.27 -0.27 -15.00
N LEU A 5 4.24 -0.03 -14.13
CA LEU A 5 5.47 0.66 -14.48
C LEU A 5 6.54 -0.37 -14.87
N GLU A 6 7.40 0.01 -15.81
CA GLU A 6 8.52 -0.80 -16.28
C GLU A 6 9.84 -0.08 -16.02
N ALA A 7 10.87 -0.86 -15.68
CA ALA A 7 12.23 -0.39 -15.47
C ALA A 7 13.20 -1.53 -15.78
N GLU A 8 14.44 -1.19 -16.18
CA GLU A 8 15.45 -2.18 -16.58
C GLU A 8 15.95 -3.03 -15.41
N ASN A 9 15.97 -2.47 -14.20
CA ASN A 9 16.45 -3.11 -12.97
C ASN A 9 15.82 -2.45 -11.72
N GLU A 10 16.10 -2.98 -10.53
CA GLU A 10 15.52 -2.46 -9.27
C GLU A 10 16.00 -1.05 -8.91
N GLU A 11 17.23 -0.66 -9.29
CA GLU A 11 17.75 0.70 -9.04
C GLU A 11 16.99 1.72 -9.87
N SER A 12 16.85 1.49 -11.18
CA SER A 12 16.04 2.35 -12.07
C SER A 12 14.56 2.36 -11.68
N ALA A 13 14.02 1.25 -11.17
CA ALA A 13 12.66 1.21 -10.65
C ALA A 13 12.50 2.08 -9.40
N LEU A 14 13.50 2.07 -8.52
CA LEU A 14 13.50 2.88 -7.31
C LEU A 14 13.54 4.37 -7.64
N GLU A 15 14.44 4.79 -8.53
CA GLU A 15 14.54 6.17 -8.99
C GLU A 15 13.23 6.62 -9.65
N LEU A 16 12.61 5.79 -10.51
CA LEU A 16 11.32 6.11 -11.12
C LEU A 16 10.21 6.32 -10.08
N LEU A 17 10.12 5.46 -9.05
CA LEU A 17 9.14 5.63 -7.98
C LEU A 17 9.38 6.90 -7.16
N HIS A 18 10.65 7.30 -7.00
CA HIS A 18 11.01 8.54 -6.32
C HIS A 18 10.65 9.77 -7.16
N GLU A 19 10.97 9.78 -8.45
CA GLU A 19 10.62 10.84 -9.41
C GLU A 19 9.10 11.05 -9.51
N LEU A 20 8.32 9.96 -9.48
CA LEU A 20 6.86 9.99 -9.46
C LEU A 20 6.25 10.33 -8.08
N GLN A 21 7.08 10.63 -7.08
CA GLN A 21 6.67 10.92 -5.70
C GLN A 21 5.77 9.82 -5.10
N CYS A 22 6.02 8.56 -5.47
CA CYS A 22 5.31 7.40 -4.94
C CYS A 22 5.91 6.91 -3.62
N THR A 23 7.06 7.46 -3.19
CA THR A 23 7.68 7.18 -1.89
C THR A 23 7.55 8.37 -0.96
N ASP A 24 7.80 8.15 0.33
CA ASP A 24 7.87 9.20 1.36
C ASP A 24 9.22 9.93 1.39
N GLY A 25 10.02 9.78 0.33
CA GLY A 25 11.40 10.27 0.26
C GLY A 25 12.45 9.24 0.68
N LEU A 26 12.04 8.08 1.22
CA LEU A 26 12.95 6.98 1.53
C LEU A 26 12.97 5.92 0.42
N PRO A 27 14.03 5.08 0.38
CA PRO A 27 14.06 3.89 -0.46
C PRO A 27 12.96 2.90 -0.07
N VAL A 28 12.36 2.27 -1.08
CA VAL A 28 11.29 1.27 -0.91
C VAL A 28 11.66 -0.06 -1.55
N VAL A 29 11.02 -1.13 -1.10
CA VAL A 29 11.06 -2.42 -1.81
C VAL A 29 10.17 -2.32 -3.04
N ILE A 30 10.71 -2.66 -4.22
CA ILE A 30 9.94 -2.55 -5.47
C ILE A 30 8.70 -3.46 -5.43
N PRO A 31 7.48 -2.93 -5.61
CA PRO A 31 6.23 -3.69 -5.52
C PRO A 31 5.95 -4.44 -6.82
N THR A 32 6.81 -5.42 -7.14
CA THR A 32 6.61 -6.26 -8.32
C THR A 32 5.29 -7.01 -8.24
N ARG A 33 4.69 -7.33 -9.39
CA ARG A 33 3.41 -8.06 -9.49
C ARG A 33 3.42 -9.34 -8.64
N GLU A 34 4.54 -10.06 -8.62
CA GLU A 34 4.69 -11.29 -7.83
C GLU A 34 4.68 -11.02 -6.32
N ARG A 35 5.42 -10.01 -5.85
CA ARG A 35 5.43 -9.62 -4.42
C ARG A 35 4.04 -9.17 -3.97
N VAL A 36 3.37 -8.34 -4.77
CA VAL A 36 2.01 -7.85 -4.47
C VAL A 36 1.00 -8.99 -4.48
N THR A 37 1.07 -9.90 -5.45
CA THR A 37 0.17 -11.06 -5.52
C THR A 37 0.32 -11.95 -4.28
N ARG A 38 1.55 -12.22 -3.83
CA ARG A 38 1.79 -12.95 -2.57
C ARG A 38 1.16 -12.23 -1.36
N MET A 39 1.29 -10.91 -1.31
CA MET A 39 0.75 -10.11 -0.22
C MET A 39 -0.79 -10.10 -0.22
N VAL A 40 -1.43 -9.99 -1.40
CA VAL A 40 -2.88 -10.12 -1.55
C VAL A 40 -3.35 -11.51 -1.12
N LEU A 41 -2.67 -12.58 -1.55
CA LEU A 41 -3.01 -13.94 -1.14
C LEU A 41 -2.93 -14.12 0.39
N ALA A 42 -1.91 -13.54 1.04
CA ALA A 42 -1.75 -13.60 2.48
C ALA A 42 -2.85 -12.84 3.25
N SER A 43 -3.54 -11.89 2.62
CA SER A 43 -4.72 -11.26 3.22
C SER A 43 -5.93 -12.19 3.31
N GLY A 44 -6.03 -13.19 2.41
CA GLY A 44 -7.19 -14.07 2.27
C GLY A 44 -8.46 -13.37 1.75
N LEU A 45 -8.33 -12.17 1.18
CA LEU A 45 -9.44 -11.34 0.71
C LEU A 45 -9.36 -11.08 -0.79
N ASP A 46 -10.48 -10.64 -1.37
CA ASP A 46 -10.54 -10.19 -2.76
C ASP A 46 -9.70 -8.90 -2.94
N PRO A 47 -8.84 -8.81 -3.98
CA PRO A 47 -7.99 -7.64 -4.22
C PRO A 47 -8.77 -6.32 -4.40
N GLU A 48 -9.98 -6.38 -4.94
CA GLU A 48 -10.83 -5.21 -5.19
C GLU A 48 -11.66 -4.81 -3.96
N LEU A 49 -11.67 -5.64 -2.90
CA LEU A 49 -12.39 -5.32 -1.67
C LEU A 49 -11.89 -4.01 -1.07
N VAL A 50 -12.80 -3.06 -0.92
CA VAL A 50 -12.54 -1.76 -0.29
C VAL A 50 -12.62 -1.89 1.22
N LEU A 51 -11.52 -1.54 1.90
CA LEU A 51 -11.39 -1.54 3.36
C LEU A 51 -11.89 -0.23 3.99
N GLY A 52 -11.95 0.83 3.20
CA GLY A 52 -12.44 2.15 3.57
C GLY A 52 -11.85 3.26 2.72
N GLN A 53 -12.13 4.51 3.09
CA GLN A 53 -11.49 5.70 2.54
C GLN A 53 -10.57 6.27 3.60
N LEU A 54 -9.35 6.64 3.21
CA LEU A 54 -8.36 7.22 4.12
C LEU A 54 -8.09 8.67 3.71
N GLY A 55 -8.02 9.55 4.71
CA GLY A 55 -7.56 10.93 4.53
C GLY A 55 -6.06 11.00 4.17
N PRO A 56 -5.56 12.20 3.83
CA PRO A 56 -6.29 13.46 3.65
C PRO A 56 -7.01 13.57 2.29
N ALA A 57 -6.59 12.81 1.28
CA ALA A 57 -7.14 12.91 -0.08
C ALA A 57 -8.42 12.06 -0.33
N GLY A 58 -8.95 11.37 0.70
CA GLY A 58 -10.10 10.49 0.55
C GLY A 58 -9.82 9.27 -0.33
N GLY A 59 -8.57 8.80 -0.34
CA GLY A 59 -8.14 7.71 -1.18
C GLY A 59 -8.84 6.40 -0.82
N ILE A 60 -9.36 5.70 -1.82
CA ILE A 60 -9.93 4.35 -1.64
C ILE A 60 -8.81 3.37 -1.31
N ALA A 61 -8.88 2.77 -0.12
CA ALA A 61 -7.97 1.73 0.34
C ALA A 61 -8.55 0.34 -0.01
N SER A 62 -8.25 -0.17 -1.21
CA SER A 62 -8.52 -1.57 -1.56
C SER A 62 -7.44 -2.49 -1.01
N VAL A 63 -7.73 -3.79 -0.91
CA VAL A 63 -6.75 -4.81 -0.49
C VAL A 63 -5.50 -4.77 -1.37
N GLU A 64 -5.64 -4.66 -2.69
CA GLU A 64 -4.49 -4.57 -3.60
C GLU A 64 -3.62 -3.33 -3.33
N LYS A 65 -4.23 -2.15 -3.11
CA LYS A 65 -3.49 -0.92 -2.82
C LYS A 65 -2.74 -1.00 -1.48
N VAL A 66 -3.38 -1.57 -0.46
CA VAL A 66 -2.73 -1.81 0.83
C VAL A 66 -1.60 -2.83 0.69
N ALA A 67 -1.78 -3.86 -0.14
CA ALA A 67 -0.73 -4.84 -0.42
C ALA A 67 0.48 -4.21 -1.13
N VAL A 68 0.26 -3.31 -2.09
CA VAL A 68 1.33 -2.52 -2.74
C VAL A 68 2.10 -1.71 -1.69
N ALA A 69 1.40 -0.94 -0.85
CA ALA A 69 2.04 -0.14 0.20
C ALA A 69 2.79 -1.01 1.22
N ALA A 70 2.22 -2.15 1.62
CA ALA A 70 2.85 -3.10 2.53
C ALA A 70 4.13 -3.71 1.93
N VAL A 71 4.12 -4.05 0.64
CA VAL A 71 5.34 -4.51 -0.04
C VAL A 71 6.37 -3.40 -0.08
N MET A 72 6.00 -2.17 -0.46
CA MET A 72 6.91 -1.02 -0.49
C MET A 72 7.59 -0.77 0.86
N ALA A 73 6.83 -0.92 1.94
CA ALA A 73 7.32 -0.83 3.32
C ALA A 73 8.18 -2.03 3.79
N GLY A 74 8.37 -3.06 2.96
CA GLY A 74 9.12 -4.26 3.33
C GLY A 74 8.40 -5.20 4.29
N CYS A 75 7.05 -5.13 4.35
CA CYS A 75 6.25 -5.97 5.23
C CYS A 75 6.34 -7.46 4.85
N LEU A 76 6.32 -8.35 5.84
CA LEU A 76 6.21 -9.79 5.63
C LEU A 76 4.75 -10.20 5.37
N PRO A 77 4.47 -11.14 4.45
CA PRO A 77 3.11 -11.59 4.17
C PRO A 77 2.34 -12.08 5.39
N ASP A 78 2.99 -12.75 6.33
CA ASP A 78 2.38 -13.27 7.57
C ASP A 78 1.76 -12.17 8.45
N TYR A 79 2.18 -10.92 8.28
CA TYR A 79 1.64 -9.77 9.00
C TYR A 79 0.47 -9.11 8.27
N MET A 80 0.17 -9.50 7.03
CA MET A 80 -0.87 -8.86 6.22
C MET A 80 -2.26 -8.86 6.90
N PRO A 81 -2.72 -9.93 7.58
CA PRO A 81 -4.00 -9.88 8.30
C PRO A 81 -4.07 -8.77 9.36
N VAL A 82 -2.94 -8.47 10.02
CA VAL A 82 -2.83 -7.38 11.00
C VAL A 82 -2.87 -6.03 10.30
N VAL A 83 -2.16 -5.87 9.18
CA VAL A 83 -2.18 -4.64 8.37
C VAL A 83 -3.61 -4.34 7.90
N ILE A 84 -4.33 -5.34 7.39
CA ILE A 84 -5.74 -5.20 6.99
C ILE A 84 -6.61 -4.75 8.16
N ALA A 85 -6.45 -5.36 9.33
CA ALA A 85 -7.20 -4.97 10.52
C ALA A 85 -6.90 -3.54 10.95
N ALA A 86 -5.63 -3.12 10.90
CA ALA A 86 -5.21 -1.76 11.21
C ALA A 86 -5.81 -0.74 10.23
N VAL A 87 -5.77 -1.01 8.92
CA VAL A 87 -6.38 -0.14 7.91
C VAL A 87 -7.89 -0.03 8.10
N LYS A 88 -8.58 -1.13 8.38
CA LYS A 88 -10.02 -1.12 8.70
C LYS A 88 -10.34 -0.35 9.98
N ALA A 89 -9.44 -0.34 10.96
CA ALA A 89 -9.60 0.44 12.17
C ALA A 89 -9.37 1.94 11.90
N ALA A 90 -8.33 2.27 11.14
CA ALA A 90 -7.99 3.64 10.79
C ALA A 90 -9.01 4.31 9.86
N SER A 91 -9.74 3.53 9.06
CA SER A 91 -10.80 4.05 8.17
C SER A 91 -12.12 4.36 8.88
N LYS A 92 -12.23 4.02 10.17
CA LYS A 92 -13.43 4.29 10.96
C LYS A 92 -13.47 5.76 11.39
N PRO A 93 -14.63 6.44 11.33
CA PRO A 93 -14.76 7.82 11.79
C PRO A 93 -14.29 8.03 13.24
N GLU A 94 -14.49 7.03 14.10
CA GLU A 94 -14.12 7.09 15.52
C GLU A 94 -12.61 7.10 15.76
N PHE A 95 -11.80 6.67 14.77
CA PHE A 95 -10.34 6.76 14.86
C PHE A 95 -9.83 8.19 14.63
N ASP A 96 -10.63 9.04 13.97
CA ASP A 96 -10.31 10.42 13.61
C ASP A 96 -8.90 10.58 13.00
N LEU A 97 -8.67 9.90 11.88
CA LEU A 97 -7.38 9.90 11.19
C LEU A 97 -6.91 11.32 10.80
N ALA A 98 -7.85 12.24 10.57
CA ALA A 98 -7.55 13.61 10.17
C ALA A 98 -6.85 14.41 11.27
N GLU A 99 -7.20 14.19 12.54
CA GLU A 99 -6.51 14.84 13.68
C GLU A 99 -5.17 14.19 14.01
N LEU A 100 -4.98 12.91 13.67
CA LEU A 100 -3.74 12.17 13.90
C LEU A 100 -2.66 12.42 12.83
N GLN A 101 -3.03 12.60 11.56
CA GLN A 101 -2.10 12.96 10.50
C GLN A 101 -1.79 14.46 10.51
N ALA A 102 -0.84 14.86 11.36
CA ALA A 102 -0.32 16.22 11.46
C ALA A 102 1.04 16.35 10.74
N THR A 103 1.07 16.22 9.41
CA THR A 103 2.25 16.50 8.57
C THR A 103 1.85 16.94 7.17
#